data_AF-C0HGD8-F1
#
_entry.id   AF-C0HGD8-F1
#
_cell.length_a   1.000
_cell.length_b   1.000
_cell.length_c   1.000
_cell.angle_alpha   90.00
_cell.angle_beta   90.00
_cell.angle_gamma   90.00
#
_symmetry.space_group_name_H-M   'P 1'
#
loop_
_entity.id
_entity.type
_entity.pdbx_description
1 polymer ?
#
loop_
_entity_poly.entity_id
_entity_poly.type
_entity_poly.pdbx_seq_one_letter_code
_entity_poly.pdbx_strand_id
1 'polypeptide(L)'
;MGGAAAGTKWIHHIQRLSAAKVSAEAVERGQSRVIDASLTLIRERAKLKAELLRALGGVKASASLLGVPLGHNSSFLQGPAFAPPRIREAIWCGSTNSSTEEGKELNDPRVLTDVGDVPIHEIRDCGVEDDRLMHVISESVKTVMEEEPLRPLVLGGDHSISYPVGTLIRMPRHLPE
;
A
#
# COMPACT_ATOMS: atom_id res chain seq x y z
N MET A 1 -26.62 13.63 -51.94
CA MET A 1 -26.08 14.75 -51.13
C MET A 1 -27.11 15.12 -50.08
N GLY A 2 -26.70 15.21 -48.80
CA GLY A 2 -27.50 15.67 -47.67
C GLY A 2 -28.37 14.58 -47.02
N GLY A 3 -28.33 14.31 -45.72
CA GLY A 3 -27.60 14.94 -44.62
C GLY A 3 -28.03 14.24 -43.31
N ALA A 4 -27.13 13.46 -42.71
CA ALA A 4 -27.29 12.87 -41.39
C ALA A 4 -27.10 13.95 -40.32
N ALA A 5 -28.18 14.47 -39.74
CA ALA A 5 -28.11 15.55 -38.74
C ALA A 5 -28.99 15.31 -37.50
N ALA A 6 -29.33 14.06 -37.18
CA ALA A 6 -30.12 13.73 -35.99
C ALA A 6 -29.33 12.95 -34.91
N GLY A 7 -28.24 12.26 -35.27
CA GLY A 7 -27.52 11.35 -34.35
C GLY A 7 -26.49 12.01 -33.42
N THR A 8 -25.98 13.20 -33.76
CA THR A 8 -24.89 13.85 -33.00
C THR A 8 -25.36 14.74 -31.86
N LYS A 9 -26.62 15.22 -31.88
CA LYS A 9 -27.14 16.11 -30.82
C LYS A 9 -27.31 15.39 -29.47
N TRP A 10 -27.67 14.11 -29.48
CA TRP A 10 -27.86 13.34 -28.25
C TRP A 10 -26.55 12.98 -27.55
N ILE A 11 -25.51 12.65 -28.33
CA ILE A 11 -24.18 12.28 -27.79
C ILE A 11 -23.51 13.52 -27.16
N HIS A 12 -23.65 14.69 -27.79
CA HIS A 12 -23.20 15.95 -27.19
C HIS A 12 -24.05 16.36 -25.97
N HIS A 13 -25.32 16.01 -25.90
CA HIS A 13 -26.15 16.27 -24.72
C HIS A 13 -25.73 15.41 -23.53
N ILE A 14 -25.39 14.13 -23.74
CA ILE A 14 -24.91 13.22 -22.69
C ILE A 14 -23.52 13.62 -22.19
N GLN A 15 -22.59 14.00 -23.08
CA GLN A 15 -21.28 14.54 -22.67
C GLN A 15 -21.40 15.86 -21.90
N ARG A 16 -22.39 16.70 -22.24
CA ARG A 16 -22.64 17.98 -21.56
C ARG A 16 -23.40 17.83 -20.24
N LEU A 17 -24.12 16.73 -20.04
CA LEU A 17 -24.73 16.37 -18.76
C LEU A 17 -23.73 15.75 -17.77
N SER A 18 -22.66 15.11 -18.25
CA SER A 18 -21.65 14.48 -17.38
C SER A 18 -20.54 15.42 -16.90
N ALA A 19 -20.36 16.57 -17.54
CA ALA A 19 -19.33 17.56 -17.19
C ALA A 19 -19.83 18.70 -16.27
N ALA A 20 -21.12 18.71 -15.91
CA ALA A 20 -21.70 19.75 -15.07
C ALA A 20 -21.83 19.28 -13.62
N LYS A 21 -20.80 19.62 -12.81
CA LYS A 21 -20.77 19.63 -11.34
C LYS A 21 -20.70 18.28 -10.60
N VAL A 22 -19.65 17.50 -10.81
CA VAL A 22 -19.02 16.93 -9.60
C VAL A 22 -18.28 18.09 -8.95
N SER A 23 -18.73 18.57 -7.79
CA SER A 23 -18.01 19.62 -7.08
C SER A 23 -16.63 19.09 -6.70
N ALA A 24 -15.59 19.95 -6.73
CA ALA A 24 -14.25 19.56 -6.29
C ALA A 24 -14.29 18.92 -4.88
N GLU A 25 -15.18 19.42 -4.02
CA GLU A 25 -15.47 18.85 -2.68
C GLU A 25 -16.00 17.40 -2.71
N ALA A 26 -16.76 17.01 -3.72
CA ALA A 26 -17.23 15.63 -3.87
C ALA A 26 -16.08 14.69 -4.26
N VAL A 27 -15.18 15.14 -5.14
CA VAL A 27 -13.96 14.40 -5.51
C VAL A 27 -13.03 14.26 -4.30
N GLU A 28 -12.76 15.35 -3.59
CA GLU A 28 -11.88 15.36 -2.42
C GLU A 28 -12.40 14.46 -1.29
N ARG A 29 -13.72 14.46 -1.04
CA ARG A 29 -14.35 13.52 -0.10
C ARG A 29 -14.22 12.08 -0.57
N GLY A 30 -14.35 11.82 -1.87
CA GLY A 30 -14.13 10.49 -2.46
C GLY A 30 -12.70 9.99 -2.23
N GLN A 31 -11.71 10.81 -2.58
CA GLN A 31 -10.29 10.53 -2.36
C GLN A 31 -9.99 10.23 -0.89
N SER A 32 -10.49 11.07 0.02
CA SER A 32 -10.26 10.90 1.46
C SER A 32 -10.83 9.58 1.97
N ARG A 33 -12.05 9.22 1.56
CA ARG A 33 -12.67 7.94 1.95
C ARG A 33 -11.89 6.72 1.43
N VAL A 34 -11.35 6.80 0.21
CA VAL A 34 -10.53 5.72 -0.36
C VAL A 34 -9.22 5.59 0.42
N ILE A 35 -8.57 6.70 0.74
CA ILE A 35 -7.36 6.72 1.58
C ILE A 35 -7.65 6.16 2.98
N ASP A 36 -8.74 6.58 3.62
CA ASP A 36 -9.12 6.12 4.96
C ASP A 36 -9.38 4.61 4.98
N ALA A 37 -10.09 4.09 3.97
CA ALA A 37 -10.31 2.66 3.82
C ALA A 37 -8.99 1.89 3.59
N SER A 38 -8.09 2.46 2.78
CA SER A 38 -6.76 1.91 2.51
C SER A 38 -5.91 1.79 3.77
N LEU A 39 -5.83 2.87 4.56
CA LEU A 39 -5.12 2.87 5.84
C LEU A 39 -5.78 1.95 6.86
N THR A 40 -7.11 1.89 6.88
CA THR A 40 -7.85 0.98 7.77
C THR A 40 -7.52 -0.48 7.47
N LEU A 41 -7.42 -0.87 6.19
CA LEU A 41 -7.06 -2.24 5.83
C LEU A 41 -5.67 -2.63 6.38
N ILE A 42 -4.68 -1.74 6.25
CA ILE A 42 -3.34 -1.97 6.80
C ILE A 42 -3.39 -2.01 8.33
N ARG A 43 -4.11 -1.09 8.97
CA ARG A 43 -4.25 -1.03 10.44
C ARG A 43 -4.84 -2.29 11.02
N GLU A 44 -5.97 -2.75 10.50
CA GLU A 44 -6.64 -3.95 11.02
C GLU A 44 -5.79 -5.20 10.81
N ARG A 45 -5.07 -5.29 9.67
CA ARG A 45 -4.12 -6.39 9.45
C ARG A 45 -2.93 -6.32 10.42
N ALA A 46 -2.32 -5.16 10.60
CA ALA A 46 -1.20 -4.97 11.53
C ALA A 46 -1.62 -5.34 12.97
N LYS A 47 -2.77 -4.83 13.43
CA LYS A 47 -3.32 -5.14 14.74
C LYS A 47 -3.55 -6.63 14.94
N LEU A 48 -4.16 -7.32 13.96
CA LEU A 48 -4.37 -8.77 14.01
C LEU A 48 -3.05 -9.54 14.14
N LYS A 49 -2.02 -9.16 13.36
CA LYS A 49 -0.70 -9.80 13.44
C LYS A 49 -0.04 -9.52 14.78
N ALA A 50 -0.11 -8.30 15.29
CA ALA A 50 0.51 -7.94 16.56
C ALA A 50 -0.16 -8.62 17.76
N GLU A 51 -1.50 -8.72 17.78
CA GLU A 51 -2.23 -9.49 18.79
C GLU A 51 -1.82 -10.97 18.80
N LEU A 52 -1.69 -11.58 17.61
CA LEU A 52 -1.18 -12.95 17.48
C LEU A 52 0.22 -13.10 18.09
N LEU A 53 1.14 -12.17 17.81
CA LEU A 53 2.50 -12.22 18.35
C LEU A 53 2.56 -12.01 19.86
N ARG A 54 1.76 -11.08 20.38
CA ARG A 54 1.64 -10.85 21.82
C ARG A 54 1.08 -12.08 22.53
N ALA A 55 0.12 -12.77 21.93
CA ALA A 55 -0.43 -14.01 22.46
C ALA A 55 0.56 -15.19 22.44
N LEU A 56 1.38 -15.30 21.38
CA LEU A 56 2.43 -16.32 21.29
C LEU A 56 3.59 -16.06 22.28
N GLY A 57 3.87 -14.79 22.59
CA GLY A 57 4.93 -14.38 23.50
C GLY A 57 6.35 -14.68 22.99
N GLY A 58 7.36 -14.28 23.77
CA GLY A 58 8.77 -14.60 23.50
C GLY A 58 9.41 -13.86 22.33
N VAL A 59 8.75 -12.86 21.75
CA VAL A 59 9.25 -12.08 20.61
C VAL A 59 9.42 -10.60 20.98
N LYS A 60 10.62 -10.05 20.77
CA LYS A 60 10.92 -8.62 20.97
C LYS A 60 10.74 -7.80 19.68
N ALA A 61 10.89 -8.45 18.54
CA ALA A 61 10.73 -7.87 17.22
C ALA A 61 10.38 -8.98 16.23
N SER A 62 9.36 -8.77 15.39
CA SER A 62 9.03 -9.66 14.26
C SER A 62 9.03 -8.85 12.97
N ALA A 63 9.60 -9.41 11.91
CA ALA A 63 9.57 -8.78 10.59
C ALA A 63 8.13 -8.87 10.03
N SER A 64 7.65 -7.77 9.46
CA SER A 64 6.30 -7.67 8.90
C SER A 64 6.36 -7.11 7.49
N LEU A 65 6.04 -7.93 6.50
CA LEU A 65 5.99 -7.52 5.10
C LEU A 65 4.91 -6.45 4.89
N LEU A 66 5.28 -5.35 4.26
CA LEU A 66 4.36 -4.32 3.75
C LEU A 66 4.74 -4.00 2.32
N GLY A 67 3.90 -4.32 1.34
CA GLY A 67 4.20 -4.00 -0.04
C GLY A 67 3.71 -2.62 -0.48
N VAL A 68 4.51 -1.98 -1.32
CA VAL A 68 4.24 -0.67 -1.90
C VAL A 68 4.39 -0.79 -3.43
N PRO A 69 3.33 -1.21 -4.14
CA PRO A 69 3.36 -1.43 -5.60
C PRO A 69 3.36 -0.11 -6.38
N LEU A 70 4.43 0.68 -6.26
CA LEU A 70 4.62 1.97 -6.93
C LEU A 70 5.74 1.87 -7.97
N GLY A 71 5.43 2.10 -9.24
CA GLY A 71 6.43 2.06 -10.32
C GLY A 71 6.51 3.31 -11.18
N HIS A 72 5.66 4.32 -10.93
CA HIS A 72 5.53 5.46 -11.85
C HIS A 72 6.63 6.51 -11.71
N ASN A 73 7.45 6.43 -10.66
CA ASN A 73 8.61 7.30 -10.46
C ASN A 73 9.88 6.72 -11.10
N SER A 74 9.78 5.55 -11.74
CA SER A 74 10.85 4.96 -12.54
C SER A 74 11.11 5.78 -13.80
N SER A 75 12.39 6.02 -14.10
CA SER A 75 12.84 6.80 -15.26
C SER A 75 12.79 6.03 -16.59
N PHE A 76 12.59 4.72 -16.55
CA PHE A 76 12.62 3.86 -17.76
C PHE A 76 11.42 2.90 -17.84
N LEU A 77 11.25 2.01 -16.85
CA LEU A 77 10.18 1.00 -16.85
C LEU A 77 9.47 0.94 -15.50
N GLN A 78 8.14 0.86 -15.53
CA GLN A 78 7.27 0.85 -14.34
C GLN A 78 6.96 -0.58 -13.82
N GLY A 79 7.65 -1.58 -14.38
CA GLY A 79 7.53 -2.99 -13.98
C GLY A 79 7.69 -3.29 -12.48
N PRO A 80 8.48 -2.53 -11.69
CA PRO A 80 8.58 -2.75 -10.26
C PRO A 80 7.24 -2.68 -9.50
N ALA A 81 6.21 -2.00 -10.02
CA ALA A 81 4.88 -2.00 -9.41
C ALA A 81 4.30 -3.42 -9.21
N PHE A 82 4.70 -4.39 -10.03
CA PHE A 82 4.25 -5.78 -9.95
C PHE A 82 5.12 -6.66 -9.03
N ALA A 83 6.16 -6.11 -8.41
CA ALA A 83 7.12 -6.88 -7.62
C ALA A 83 6.55 -7.47 -6.32
N PRO A 84 5.76 -6.75 -5.49
CA PRO A 84 5.37 -7.26 -4.17
C PRO A 84 4.64 -8.61 -4.21
N PRO A 85 3.65 -8.84 -5.09
CA PRO A 85 3.01 -10.16 -5.20
C PRO A 85 3.98 -11.26 -5.66
N ARG A 86 4.91 -10.95 -6.57
CA ARG A 86 5.90 -11.91 -7.10
C ARG A 86 6.96 -12.29 -6.08
N ILE A 87 7.38 -11.35 -5.23
CA ILE A 87 8.30 -11.62 -4.13
C ILE A 87 7.63 -12.58 -3.14
N ARG A 88 6.36 -12.37 -2.80
CA ARG A 88 5.62 -13.28 -1.91
C ARG A 88 5.46 -14.68 -2.50
N GLU A 89 5.14 -14.77 -3.79
CA GLU A 89 5.08 -16.05 -4.51
C GLU A 89 6.40 -16.82 -4.39
N ALA A 90 7.54 -16.12 -4.53
CA ALA A 90 8.86 -16.73 -4.42
C ALA A 90 9.23 -17.17 -3.00
N ILE A 91 8.83 -16.41 -1.96
CA ILE A 91 9.07 -16.77 -0.55
C ILE A 91 8.41 -18.11 -0.20
N TRP A 92 7.20 -18.37 -0.74
CA TRP A 92 6.39 -19.55 -0.43
C TRP A 92 6.39 -20.60 -1.56
N CYS A 93 7.38 -20.57 -2.43
CA CYS A 93 7.48 -21.52 -3.53
C CYS A 93 7.71 -22.95 -3.02
N GLY A 94 6.99 -23.93 -3.56
CA GLY A 94 7.15 -25.33 -3.16
C GLY A 94 8.53 -25.95 -3.50
N SER A 95 9.37 -25.24 -4.28
CA SER A 95 10.74 -25.64 -4.53
C SER A 95 11.72 -25.28 -3.40
N THR A 96 11.31 -24.41 -2.46
CA THR A 96 12.12 -24.01 -1.31
C THR A 96 11.59 -24.66 -0.04
N ASN A 97 12.44 -24.78 0.99
CA ASN A 97 11.96 -25.02 2.35
C ASN A 97 11.65 -23.68 3.02
N SER A 98 11.09 -23.72 4.23
CA SER A 98 10.72 -22.54 5.01
C SER A 98 11.80 -22.12 6.01
N SER A 99 12.99 -22.70 5.97
CA SER A 99 14.08 -22.38 6.89
C SER A 99 15.05 -21.39 6.25
N THR A 100 15.42 -20.33 6.97
CA THR A 100 16.49 -19.41 6.54
C THR A 100 17.87 -20.04 6.67
N GLU A 101 18.91 -19.41 6.11
CA GLU A 101 20.31 -19.87 6.22
C GLU A 101 20.79 -20.01 7.67
N GLU A 102 20.30 -19.15 8.57
CA GLU A 102 20.57 -19.22 10.02
C GLU A 102 19.61 -20.17 10.78
N GLY A 103 18.75 -20.90 10.06
CA GLY A 103 17.82 -21.87 10.64
C GLY A 103 16.58 -21.28 11.30
N LYS A 104 16.18 -20.04 10.98
CA LYS A 104 14.89 -19.49 11.45
C LYS A 104 13.75 -20.02 10.60
N GLU A 105 12.65 -20.38 11.24
CA GLU A 105 11.46 -20.95 10.57
C GLU A 105 10.52 -19.82 10.11
N LEU A 106 10.35 -19.65 8.79
CA LEU A 106 9.50 -18.62 8.20
C LEU A 106 8.01 -18.86 8.45
N ASN A 107 7.58 -20.12 8.64
CA ASN A 107 6.19 -20.41 9.01
C ASN A 107 5.86 -19.99 10.47
N ASP A 108 6.87 -19.67 11.29
CA ASP A 108 6.65 -19.10 12.61
C ASP A 108 6.31 -17.60 12.48
N PRO A 109 5.11 -17.16 12.89
CA PRO A 109 4.74 -15.75 12.84
C PRO A 109 5.73 -14.84 13.59
N ARG A 110 6.42 -15.37 14.61
CA ARG A 110 7.42 -14.62 15.39
C ARG A 110 8.65 -14.24 14.54
N VAL A 111 8.89 -14.94 13.43
CA VAL A 111 9.97 -14.66 12.48
C VAL A 111 9.48 -13.72 11.38
N LEU A 112 8.36 -14.07 10.73
CA LEU A 112 7.83 -13.32 9.59
C LEU A 112 6.30 -13.24 9.62
N THR A 113 5.78 -12.04 9.45
CA THR A 113 4.35 -11.76 9.23
C THR A 113 4.17 -10.94 7.95
N ASP A 114 2.93 -10.77 7.51
CA ASP A 114 2.57 -9.99 6.32
C ASP A 114 1.29 -9.21 6.58
N VAL A 115 1.35 -7.89 6.35
CA VAL A 115 0.20 -6.97 6.46
C VAL A 115 -0.38 -6.60 5.10
N GLY A 116 0.18 -7.13 4.01
CA GLY A 116 -0.30 -6.94 2.65
C GLY A 116 0.28 -5.71 1.96
N ASP A 117 -0.47 -5.20 1.00
CA ASP A 117 -0.03 -4.13 0.10
C ASP A 117 -0.84 -2.86 0.31
N VAL A 118 -0.18 -1.71 0.22
CA VAL A 118 -0.84 -0.42 0.10
C VAL A 118 -1.55 -0.40 -1.26
N PRO A 119 -2.85 -0.05 -1.34
CA PRO A 119 -3.62 -0.03 -2.59
C PRO A 119 -3.28 1.21 -3.43
N ILE A 120 -2.05 1.26 -3.95
CA ILE A 120 -1.48 2.40 -4.70
C ILE A 120 -2.28 2.68 -5.97
N HIS A 121 -2.69 1.63 -6.69
CA HIS A 121 -3.42 1.78 -7.95
C HIS A 121 -4.79 2.41 -7.72
N GLU A 122 -5.51 1.97 -6.68
CA GLU A 122 -6.82 2.48 -6.30
C GLU A 122 -6.77 3.94 -5.85
N ILE A 123 -5.75 4.30 -5.06
CA ILE A 123 -5.54 5.69 -4.62
C ILE A 123 -5.25 6.60 -5.81
N ARG A 124 -4.39 6.16 -6.75
CA ARG A 124 -4.05 6.94 -7.95
C ARG A 124 -5.21 7.07 -8.94
N ASP A 125 -6.04 6.03 -9.10
CA ASP A 125 -7.23 6.06 -9.96
C ASP A 125 -8.24 7.12 -9.51
N CYS A 126 -8.26 7.46 -8.22
CA CYS A 126 -9.06 8.55 -7.66
C CYS A 126 -8.48 9.96 -7.92
N GLY A 127 -7.36 10.09 -8.64
CA GLY A 127 -6.71 11.36 -8.95
C GLY A 127 -5.98 11.98 -7.76
N VAL A 128 -5.46 11.16 -6.84
CA VAL A 128 -4.64 11.63 -5.72
C VAL A 128 -3.24 11.96 -6.22
N GLU A 129 -2.79 13.18 -5.92
CA GLU A 129 -1.45 13.69 -6.26
C GLU A 129 -0.33 12.94 -5.51
N ASP A 130 0.87 12.95 -6.08
CA ASP A 130 2.01 12.19 -5.58
C ASP A 130 2.41 12.54 -4.14
N ASP A 131 2.38 13.82 -3.75
CA ASP A 131 2.69 14.24 -2.37
C ASP A 131 1.76 13.59 -1.35
N ARG A 132 0.46 13.54 -1.67
CA ARG A 132 -0.56 12.92 -0.81
C ARG A 132 -0.42 11.39 -0.82
N LEU A 133 -0.07 10.79 -1.96
CA LEU A 133 0.23 9.37 -2.05
C LEU A 133 1.43 8.97 -1.18
N MET A 134 2.52 9.75 -1.23
CA MET A 134 3.71 9.53 -0.39
C MET A 134 3.41 9.65 1.10
N HIS A 135 2.51 10.56 1.47
CA HIS A 135 2.01 10.65 2.84
C HIS A 135 1.25 9.38 3.26
N VAL A 136 0.41 8.81 2.40
CA VAL A 136 -0.30 7.55 2.68
C VAL A 136 0.66 6.37 2.86
N ILE A 137 1.72 6.29 2.03
CA ILE A 137 2.77 5.27 2.20
C ILE A 137 3.44 5.43 3.57
N SER A 138 3.76 6.67 3.94
CA SER A 138 4.39 6.97 5.22
C SER A 138 3.51 6.56 6.41
N GLU A 139 2.22 6.92 6.38
CA GLU A 139 1.26 6.56 7.43
C GLU A 139 1.02 5.04 7.48
N SER A 140 1.08 4.34 6.34
CA SER A 140 0.97 2.87 6.30
C SER A 140 2.15 2.20 7.01
N VAL A 141 3.37 2.68 6.77
CA VAL A 141 4.58 2.18 7.46
C VAL A 141 4.50 2.49 8.95
N LYS A 142 4.11 3.71 9.31
CA LYS A 142 3.94 4.13 10.71
C LYS A 142 2.92 3.27 11.45
N THR A 143 1.78 2.96 10.83
CA THR A 143 0.74 2.08 11.38
C THR A 143 1.31 0.70 11.74
N VAL A 144 2.21 0.14 10.94
CA VAL A 144 2.90 -1.12 11.26
C VAL A 144 3.89 -0.95 12.40
N MET A 145 4.61 0.17 12.45
CA MET A 145 5.61 0.44 13.49
C MET A 145 4.99 0.69 14.89
N GLU A 146 3.78 1.24 14.94
CA GLU A 146 3.05 1.51 16.18
C GLU A 146 2.56 0.22 16.87
N GLU A 147 2.42 -0.87 16.11
CA GLU A 147 1.97 -2.16 16.61
C GLU A 147 3.16 -3.02 17.09
N GLU A 148 3.60 -2.82 18.34
CA GLU A 148 4.65 -3.69 18.93
C GLU A 148 4.17 -5.16 19.00
N PRO A 149 5.00 -6.15 18.57
CA PRO A 149 6.44 -6.07 18.28
C PRO A 149 6.79 -6.02 16.77
N LEU A 150 5.91 -5.52 15.91
CA LEU A 150 6.12 -5.53 14.46
C LEU A 150 7.25 -4.56 14.03
N ARG A 151 8.01 -4.99 13.01
CA ARG A 151 9.03 -4.19 12.32
C ARG A 151 8.77 -4.25 10.82
N PRO A 152 8.49 -3.13 10.15
CA PRO A 152 8.16 -3.15 8.73
C PRO A 152 9.36 -3.59 7.89
N LEU A 153 9.13 -4.57 7.01
CA LEU A 153 10.01 -4.95 5.92
C LEU A 153 9.28 -4.61 4.62
N VAL A 154 9.67 -3.50 4.01
CA VAL A 154 8.92 -2.93 2.88
C VAL A 154 9.30 -3.65 1.59
N LEU A 155 8.29 -4.25 0.92
CA LEU A 155 8.43 -4.82 -0.40
C LEU A 155 8.14 -3.75 -1.44
N GLY A 156 9.17 -3.32 -2.13
CA GLY A 156 9.05 -2.15 -2.96
C GLY A 156 8.38 -2.35 -4.31
N GLY A 157 8.15 -1.20 -4.94
CA GLY A 157 8.24 -1.05 -6.37
C GLY A 157 9.56 -0.36 -6.72
N ASP A 158 9.53 0.81 -7.36
CA ASP A 158 10.76 1.54 -7.70
C ASP A 158 11.45 2.14 -6.44
N HIS A 159 12.68 2.63 -6.62
CA HIS A 159 13.50 3.13 -5.50
C HIS A 159 12.94 4.39 -4.82
N SER A 160 11.95 5.09 -5.40
CA SER A 160 11.40 6.34 -4.85
C SER A 160 10.75 6.14 -3.47
N ILE A 161 10.27 4.93 -3.18
CA ILE A 161 9.66 4.58 -1.89
C ILE A 161 10.67 4.57 -0.73
N SER A 162 11.98 4.55 -1.02
CA SER A 162 13.02 4.52 0.03
C SER A 162 13.03 5.82 0.84
N TYR A 163 12.66 6.94 0.23
CA TYR A 163 12.62 8.25 0.88
C TYR A 163 11.56 8.35 2.00
N PRO A 164 10.26 8.05 1.75
CA PRO A 164 9.26 8.08 2.82
C PRO A 164 9.56 7.04 3.92
N VAL A 165 10.07 5.86 3.56
CA VAL A 165 10.42 4.81 4.53
C VAL A 165 11.63 5.19 5.40
N GLY A 166 12.72 5.64 4.79
CA GLY A 166 13.96 5.97 5.50
C GLY A 166 13.79 7.17 6.45
N THR A 167 12.92 8.11 6.11
CA THR A 167 12.62 9.28 6.96
C THR A 167 11.91 8.87 8.26
N LEU A 168 11.03 7.87 8.21
CA LEU A 168 10.30 7.38 9.37
C LEU A 168 11.17 6.57 10.34
N ILE A 169 12.07 5.74 9.82
CA ILE A 169 12.99 4.96 10.66
C ILE A 169 13.92 5.87 11.48
N ARG A 170 14.21 7.08 10.98
CA ARG A 170 15.07 8.06 11.67
C ARG A 170 14.34 8.87 12.74
N MET A 171 13.02 8.80 12.84
CA MET A 171 12.27 9.52 13.88
C MET A 171 12.37 8.78 15.22
N PRO A 172 12.68 9.49 16.32
CA PRO A 172 12.76 8.87 17.64
C PRO A 172 11.39 8.30 18.03
N ARG A 173 11.35 7.00 18.34
CA ARG A 173 10.19 6.40 19.00
C ARG A 173 10.03 7.10 20.34
N HIS A 174 8.88 7.72 20.60
CA HIS A 174 8.46 7.97 21.98
C HIS A 174 8.25 6.59 22.60
N LEU A 175 9.29 6.08 23.26
CA LEU A 175 9.17 4.96 24.17
C LEU A 175 8.34 5.46 25.36
N PRO A 176 7.17 4.86 25.65
CA PRO A 176 6.54 5.11 26.94
C PRO A 176 7.50 4.67 28.06
N GLU A 177 7.62 5.52 29.09
CA GLU A 177 8.41 5.26 30.31
C GLU A 177 7.90 4.03 31.08
#